data_AF-A0A5S9MCQ3-F1
#
_entry.id   AF-A0A5S9MCQ3-F1
#
_cell.length_a   1.000
_cell.length_b   1.000
_cell.length_c   1.000
_cell.angle_alpha   90.00
_cell.angle_beta   90.00
_cell.angle_gamma   90.00
#
_symmetry.space_group_name_H-M   'P 1'
#
loop_
_entity.id
_entity.type
_entity.pdbx_description
1 polymer ?
#
loop_
_entity_poly.entity_id
_entity_poly.type
_entity_poly.pdbx_seq_one_letter_code
_entity_poly.pdbx_strand_id
1 'polypeptide(L)'
;MIQTENASFLNTPLTYVKKHQKEFIYIESKWFDVVKVDGLAIEWDEVFQTYTVLFGLKRPKKDTNILKDMLSPLNGAQLQFNGQDGLFDVNLQLLELEDIHEDTAFIDVISAVYRFLFRMIMQLEINESKTAQIPEPFFFPSIYSFDEGVTNRTSCSFPYWR
;
A
#
# COMPACT_ATOMS: atom_id res chain seq x y z
N MET A 1 -17.79 -17.17 17.43
CA MET A 1 -18.15 -16.28 18.54
C MET A 1 -17.06 -15.24 18.63
N ILE A 2 -17.37 -13.95 18.66
CA ILE A 2 -16.35 -12.89 18.76
C ILE A 2 -16.07 -12.67 20.24
N GLN A 3 -14.79 -12.70 20.62
CA GLN A 3 -14.34 -12.44 21.99
C GLN A 3 -13.47 -11.19 22.00
N THR A 4 -13.77 -10.26 22.90
CA THR A 4 -12.94 -9.06 23.10
C THR A 4 -11.86 -9.37 24.13
N GLU A 5 -10.62 -9.32 23.70
CA GLU A 5 -9.46 -9.52 24.57
C GLU A 5 -9.04 -8.23 25.28
N ASN A 6 -8.37 -8.40 26.43
CA ASN A 6 -7.83 -7.27 27.18
C ASN A 6 -6.46 -6.83 26.63
N ALA A 7 -5.95 -5.69 27.09
CA ALA A 7 -4.65 -5.16 26.62
C ALA A 7 -3.46 -6.11 26.89
N SER A 8 -3.54 -6.97 27.90
CA SER A 8 -2.44 -7.91 28.20
C SER A 8 -2.27 -8.98 27.12
N PHE A 9 -3.33 -9.25 26.35
CA PHE A 9 -3.30 -10.16 25.20
C PHE A 9 -2.32 -9.69 24.11
N LEU A 10 -2.05 -8.39 24.02
CA LEU A 10 -1.09 -7.85 23.06
C LEU A 10 0.36 -8.31 23.32
N ASN A 11 0.65 -8.84 24.52
CA ASN A 11 1.94 -9.46 24.85
C ASN A 11 2.04 -10.92 24.42
N THR A 12 0.97 -11.49 23.86
CA THR A 12 0.94 -12.87 23.37
C THR A 12 1.78 -12.96 22.08
N PRO A 13 2.59 -14.02 21.90
CA PRO A 13 3.39 -14.19 20.69
C PRO A 13 2.53 -14.54 19.47
N LEU A 14 3.03 -14.18 18.29
CA LEU A 14 2.43 -14.46 16.99
C LEU A 14 2.15 -15.97 16.78
N THR A 15 2.95 -16.87 17.37
CA THR A 15 2.66 -18.31 17.41
C THR A 15 1.27 -18.69 17.92
N TYR A 16 0.56 -17.80 18.62
CA TYR A 16 -0.82 -18.02 19.06
C TYR A 16 -1.77 -18.35 17.90
N VAL A 17 -1.75 -17.60 16.79
CA VAL A 17 -2.70 -17.85 15.67
C VAL A 17 -2.40 -19.16 14.94
N LYS A 18 -1.14 -19.60 14.93
CA LYS A 18 -0.74 -20.92 14.40
C LYS A 18 -1.28 -22.09 15.25
N LYS A 19 -1.50 -21.87 16.56
CA LYS A 19 -2.14 -22.84 17.45
C LYS A 19 -3.67 -22.80 17.35
N HIS A 20 -4.23 -21.67 16.94
CA HIS A 20 -5.66 -21.41 16.82
C HIS A 20 -6.03 -21.07 15.37
N GLN A 21 -5.73 -21.96 14.43
CA GLN A 21 -5.77 -21.70 12.97
C GLN A 21 -7.15 -21.32 12.43
N LYS A 22 -8.21 -21.60 13.19
CA LYS A 22 -9.60 -21.23 12.84
C LYS A 22 -10.02 -19.87 13.37
N GLU A 23 -9.11 -19.18 14.06
CA GLU A 23 -9.33 -17.88 14.67
C GLU A 23 -8.43 -16.85 14.01
N PHE A 24 -8.94 -15.63 13.89
CA PHE A 24 -8.19 -14.46 13.50
C PHE A 24 -8.30 -13.42 14.60
N ILE A 25 -7.28 -12.60 14.73
CA ILE A 25 -7.25 -11.47 15.66
C ILE A 25 -7.59 -10.23 14.86
N TYR A 26 -8.71 -9.60 15.18
CA TYR A 26 -9.11 -8.35 14.57
C TYR A 26 -8.80 -7.17 15.47
N ILE A 27 -8.17 -6.14 14.90
CA ILE A 27 -7.73 -4.93 15.59
C ILE A 27 -8.37 -3.73 14.90
N GLU A 28 -8.97 -2.86 15.72
CA GLU A 28 -9.42 -1.53 15.32
C GLU A 28 -8.68 -0.48 16.14
N SER A 29 -8.33 0.64 15.49
CA SER A 29 -7.65 1.74 16.14
C SER A 29 -7.89 3.03 15.39
N LYS A 30 -8.12 4.13 16.12
CA LYS A 30 -8.18 5.49 15.53
C LYS A 30 -6.87 5.88 14.85
N TRP A 31 -5.75 5.25 15.23
CA TRP A 31 -4.47 5.48 14.55
C TRP A 31 -4.49 4.97 13.11
N PHE A 32 -5.35 4.01 12.76
CA PHE A 32 -5.46 3.51 11.38
C PHE A 32 -6.03 4.55 10.41
N ASP A 33 -6.75 5.56 10.90
CA ASP A 33 -7.20 6.70 10.07
C ASP A 33 -6.02 7.50 9.48
N VAL A 34 -4.88 7.52 10.18
CA VAL A 34 -3.64 8.18 9.74
C VAL A 34 -3.05 7.44 8.55
N VAL A 35 -3.05 6.11 8.58
CA VAL A 35 -2.50 5.24 7.53
C VAL A 35 -3.56 4.74 6.54
N LYS A 36 -4.76 5.33 6.57
CA LYS A 36 -5.87 5.03 5.65
C LYS A 36 -6.30 3.57 5.64
N VAL A 37 -6.23 2.90 6.79
CA VAL A 37 -6.66 1.51 6.96
C VAL A 37 -7.97 1.45 7.77
N ASP A 38 -8.86 0.52 7.44
CA ASP A 38 -10.13 0.29 8.16
C ASP A 38 -9.96 -0.57 9.42
N GLY A 39 -9.12 -1.60 9.37
CA GLY A 39 -8.79 -2.50 10.45
C GLY A 39 -7.69 -3.46 10.03
N LEU A 40 -7.14 -4.22 10.99
CA LEU A 40 -6.19 -5.29 10.73
C LEU A 40 -6.80 -6.61 11.19
N ALA A 41 -6.68 -7.65 10.37
CA ALA A 41 -6.93 -9.03 10.77
C ALA A 41 -5.62 -9.82 10.67
N ILE A 42 -5.20 -10.46 11.76
CA ILE A 42 -4.01 -11.32 11.79
C ILE A 42 -4.46 -12.77 11.94
N GLU A 43 -3.98 -13.64 11.07
CA GLU A 43 -4.34 -15.05 11.06
C GLU A 43 -3.18 -15.96 10.63
N TRP A 44 -3.38 -17.26 10.82
CA TRP A 44 -2.54 -18.28 10.22
C TRP A 44 -3.18 -18.75 8.92
N ASP A 45 -2.49 -18.56 7.82
CA ASP A 45 -2.92 -19.02 6.50
C ASP A 45 -2.56 -20.50 6.33
N GLU A 46 -3.57 -21.37 6.35
CA GLU A 46 -3.39 -22.82 6.21
C GLU A 46 -2.90 -23.24 4.81
N VAL A 47 -3.19 -22.44 3.77
CA VAL A 47 -2.84 -22.75 2.38
C VAL A 47 -1.37 -22.46 2.13
N PHE A 48 -0.89 -21.30 2.57
CA PHE A 48 0.51 -20.88 2.40
C PHE A 48 1.39 -21.25 3.60
N GLN A 49 0.81 -21.79 4.67
CA GLN A 49 1.50 -22.18 5.91
C GLN A 49 2.34 -21.03 6.48
N THR A 50 1.73 -19.85 6.60
CA THR A 50 2.41 -18.62 7.06
C THR A 50 1.46 -17.74 7.87
N TYR A 51 2.03 -16.72 8.51
CA TYR A 51 1.27 -15.71 9.23
C TYR A 51 0.89 -14.60 8.26
N THR A 52 -0.39 -14.27 8.19
CA THR A 52 -0.90 -13.26 7.25
C THR A 52 -1.56 -12.14 8.02
N VAL A 53 -1.38 -10.91 7.54
CA VAL A 53 -2.19 -9.75 7.92
C VAL A 53 -3.04 -9.32 6.74
N LEU A 54 -4.34 -9.16 6.98
CA LEU A 54 -5.34 -8.69 6.04
C LEU A 54 -5.84 -7.31 6.48
N PHE A 55 -6.00 -6.40 5.54
CA PHE A 55 -6.50 -5.05 5.84
C PHE A 55 -7.08 -4.36 4.60
N GLY A 56 -8.05 -3.46 4.83
CA GLY A 56 -8.64 -2.62 3.80
C GLY A 56 -7.94 -1.25 3.73
N LEU A 57 -7.29 -0.97 2.60
CA LEU A 57 -6.58 0.28 2.33
C LEU A 57 -7.47 1.26 1.53
N LYS A 58 -7.84 2.37 2.15
CA LYS A 58 -8.69 3.42 1.55
C LYS A 58 -7.89 4.27 0.55
N ARG A 59 -7.81 3.81 -0.69
CA ARG A 59 -7.17 4.52 -1.81
C ARG A 59 -7.99 4.39 -3.10
N PRO A 60 -7.97 5.42 -3.98
CA PRO A 60 -8.67 5.35 -5.26
C PRO A 60 -8.05 4.32 -6.20
N LYS A 61 -8.87 3.70 -7.05
CA LYS A 61 -8.45 2.67 -8.02
C LYS A 61 -7.27 3.07 -8.90
N LYS A 62 -7.10 4.37 -9.20
CA LYS A 62 -5.97 4.88 -10.00
C LYS A 62 -4.59 4.51 -9.43
N ASP A 63 -4.51 4.27 -8.12
CA ASP A 63 -3.24 3.96 -7.43
C ASP A 63 -2.83 2.49 -7.57
N THR A 64 -3.64 1.66 -8.25
CA THR A 64 -3.41 0.21 -8.37
C THR A 64 -1.98 -0.12 -8.80
N ASN A 65 -1.46 0.55 -9.84
CA ASN A 65 -0.13 0.23 -10.37
C ASN A 65 0.97 0.58 -9.37
N ILE A 66 0.89 1.76 -8.76
CA ILE A 66 1.89 2.21 -7.78
C ILE A 66 1.88 1.29 -6.56
N LEU A 67 0.69 0.93 -6.05
CA LEU A 67 0.55 0.00 -4.93
C LEU A 67 1.12 -1.39 -5.27
N LYS A 68 0.88 -1.91 -6.47
CA LYS A 68 1.48 -3.17 -6.93
C LYS A 68 3.00 -3.10 -6.96
N ASP A 69 3.56 -2.00 -7.47
CA ASP A 69 5.00 -1.81 -7.53
C ASP A 69 5.61 -1.74 -6.12
N MET A 70 4.95 -1.04 -5.20
CA MET A 70 5.39 -0.92 -3.80
C MET A 70 5.33 -2.24 -3.03
N LEU A 71 4.34 -3.09 -3.32
CA LEU A 71 4.17 -4.41 -2.69
C LEU A 71 4.96 -5.52 -3.39
N SER A 72 5.43 -5.31 -4.61
CA SER A 72 6.18 -6.31 -5.39
C SER A 72 7.40 -6.92 -4.70
N PRO A 73 8.12 -6.24 -3.77
CA PRO A 73 9.22 -6.86 -3.05
C PRO A 73 8.78 -7.88 -1.99
N LEU A 74 7.51 -7.86 -1.57
CA LEU A 74 6.97 -8.74 -0.53
C LEU A 74 6.40 -10.00 -1.18
N ASN A 75 6.97 -11.16 -0.85
CA ASN A 75 6.52 -12.40 -1.46
C ASN A 75 5.10 -12.75 -1.03
N GLY A 76 4.28 -13.14 -2.00
CA GLY A 76 2.89 -13.54 -1.74
C GLY A 76 1.97 -12.40 -1.31
N ALA A 77 2.39 -11.13 -1.40
CA ALA A 77 1.51 -9.99 -1.21
C ALA A 77 0.39 -9.99 -2.26
N GLN A 78 -0.85 -9.84 -1.80
CA GLN A 78 -2.03 -9.77 -2.67
C GLN A 78 -2.70 -8.41 -2.51
N LEU A 79 -3.17 -7.87 -3.64
CA LEU A 79 -3.83 -6.58 -3.71
C LEU A 79 -5.03 -6.68 -4.64
N GLN A 80 -6.23 -6.46 -4.11
CA GLN A 80 -7.48 -6.48 -4.87
C GLN A 80 -8.29 -5.23 -4.60
N PHE A 81 -8.72 -4.52 -5.66
CA PHE A 81 -9.60 -3.37 -5.48
C PHE A 81 -11.05 -3.83 -5.28
N ASN A 82 -11.63 -3.49 -4.14
CA ASN A 82 -13.03 -3.69 -3.83
C ASN A 82 -13.83 -2.47 -4.31
N GLY A 83 -14.54 -2.65 -5.43
CA GLY A 83 -15.35 -1.59 -6.03
C GLY A 83 -16.63 -1.24 -5.28
N GLN A 84 -17.08 -2.08 -4.34
CA GLN A 84 -18.26 -1.79 -3.51
C GLN A 84 -17.89 -0.85 -2.37
N ASP A 85 -16.78 -1.14 -1.69
CA ASP A 85 -16.32 -0.38 -0.51
C ASP A 85 -15.36 0.77 -0.87
N GLY A 86 -14.87 0.80 -2.11
CA GLY A 86 -13.97 1.86 -2.60
C GLY A 86 -12.58 1.82 -1.98
N LEU A 87 -12.12 0.63 -1.59
CA LEU A 87 -10.84 0.37 -0.93
C LEU A 87 -10.12 -0.81 -1.59
N PHE A 88 -8.85 -1.02 -1.23
CA PHE A 88 -8.10 -2.21 -1.62
C PHE A 88 -8.06 -3.21 -0.47
N ASP A 89 -8.44 -4.45 -0.73
CA ASP A 89 -8.16 -5.58 0.14
C ASP A 89 -6.69 -5.99 -0.07
N VAL A 90 -5.92 -5.97 1.02
CA VAL A 90 -4.49 -6.30 1.01
C VAL A 90 -4.22 -7.46 1.93
N ASN A 91 -3.51 -8.47 1.44
CA ASN A 91 -3.01 -9.58 2.25
C ASN A 91 -1.48 -9.60 2.18
N LEU A 92 -0.82 -9.57 3.33
CA LEU A 92 0.65 -9.60 3.43
C LEU A 92 1.10 -10.73 4.35
N GLN A 93 2.18 -11.41 3.96
CA GLN A 93 2.85 -12.35 4.85
C GLN A 93 3.66 -11.56 5.89
N LEU A 94 3.36 -11.77 7.16
CA LEU A 94 3.97 -11.02 8.26
C LEU A 94 5.47 -11.28 8.38
N LEU A 95 5.94 -12.48 8.03
CA LEU A 95 7.37 -12.84 8.10
C LEU A 95 8.21 -12.19 7.00
N GLU A 96 7.60 -11.57 5.99
CA GLU A 96 8.31 -10.79 4.97
C GLU A 96 8.58 -9.34 5.43
N LEU A 97 7.97 -8.91 6.54
CA LEU A 97 8.22 -7.60 7.13
C LEU A 97 9.46 -7.65 8.04
N GLU A 98 10.25 -6.58 7.98
CA GLU A 98 11.40 -6.40 8.87
C GLU A 98 10.97 -6.50 10.35
N ASP A 99 11.81 -7.12 11.17
CA ASP A 99 11.65 -7.25 12.61
C ASP A 99 10.45 -8.11 13.09
N ILE A 100 9.89 -8.96 12.22
CA ILE A 100 8.83 -9.91 12.61
C ILE A 100 9.34 -11.36 12.53
N HIS A 101 9.23 -12.06 13.65
CA HIS A 101 9.49 -13.50 13.82
C HIS A 101 8.34 -14.19 14.57
N GLU A 102 8.27 -15.52 14.58
CA GLU A 102 7.13 -16.26 15.17
C GLU A 102 6.90 -15.93 16.67
N ASP A 103 7.95 -15.64 17.44
CA ASP A 103 7.86 -15.34 18.86
C ASP A 103 7.58 -13.86 19.18
N THR A 104 7.42 -13.03 18.16
CA THR A 104 7.17 -11.59 18.30
C THR A 104 5.79 -11.36 18.92
N ALA A 105 5.71 -10.50 19.93
CA ALA A 105 4.44 -10.17 20.57
C ALA A 105 3.52 -9.40 19.61
N PHE A 106 2.20 -9.57 19.73
CA PHE A 106 1.24 -8.88 18.87
C PHE A 106 1.40 -7.35 18.88
N ILE A 107 1.75 -6.75 20.02
CA ILE A 107 2.01 -5.30 20.08
C ILE A 107 3.13 -4.87 19.13
N ASP A 108 4.18 -5.67 19.03
CA ASP A 108 5.34 -5.39 18.18
C ASP A 108 5.02 -5.68 16.70
N VAL A 109 4.25 -6.75 16.43
CA VAL A 109 3.71 -7.05 15.10
C VAL A 109 2.85 -5.89 14.59
N ILE A 110 1.86 -5.45 15.37
CA ILE A 110 0.96 -4.33 15.01
C ILE A 110 1.77 -3.05 14.80
N SER A 111 2.78 -2.80 15.65
CA SER A 111 3.66 -1.65 15.51
C SER A 111 4.50 -1.72 14.23
N ALA A 112 5.03 -2.88 13.85
CA ALA A 112 5.77 -3.09 12.62
C ALA A 112 4.88 -2.89 11.38
N VAL A 113 3.68 -3.46 11.37
CA VAL A 113 2.68 -3.25 10.31
C VAL A 113 2.31 -1.78 10.19
N TYR A 114 2.06 -1.08 11.31
CA TYR A 114 1.77 0.35 11.28
C TYR A 114 2.92 1.17 10.67
N ARG A 115 4.18 0.89 11.05
CA ARG A 115 5.35 1.56 10.48
C ARG A 115 5.46 1.33 8.98
N PHE A 116 5.22 0.10 8.54
CA PHE A 116 5.20 -0.25 7.12
C PHE A 116 4.12 0.56 6.36
N LEU A 117 2.88 0.54 6.85
CA LEU A 117 1.76 1.27 6.26
C LEU A 117 2.01 2.78 6.22
N PHE A 118 2.56 3.32 7.29
CA PHE A 118 2.89 4.74 7.36
C PHE A 118 3.91 5.15 6.29
N ARG A 119 4.97 4.36 6.11
CA ARG A 119 5.95 4.58 5.03
C ARG A 119 5.31 4.48 3.65
N MET A 120 4.43 3.51 3.44
CA MET A 120 3.70 3.34 2.19
C MET A 120 2.82 4.56 1.87
N ILE A 121 2.00 5.02 2.83
CA ILE A 121 1.15 6.21 2.63
C ILE A 121 1.99 7.46 2.37
N MET A 122 3.06 7.67 3.14
CA MET A 122 3.96 8.81 2.90
C MET A 122 4.53 8.83 1.48
N GLN A 123 4.95 7.67 0.96
CA GLN A 123 5.48 7.57 -0.40
C GLN A 123 4.43 7.90 -1.46
N LEU A 124 3.17 7.49 -1.26
CA LEU A 124 2.07 7.84 -2.16
C LEU A 124 1.81 9.35 -2.19
N GLU A 125 1.75 10.00 -1.02
CA GLU A 125 1.54 11.45 -0.93
C GLU A 125 2.68 12.26 -1.57
N ILE A 126 3.92 11.78 -1.44
CA ILE A 126 5.09 12.37 -2.12
C ILE A 126 4.99 12.23 -3.65
N ASN A 127 4.49 11.09 -4.15
CA ASN A 127 4.35 10.87 -5.59
C ASN A 127 3.21 11.72 -6.19
N GLU A 128 2.11 11.90 -5.45
CA GLU A 128 1.00 12.77 -5.86
C GLU A 128 1.45 14.24 -5.96
N SER A 129 2.22 14.72 -4.98
CA SER A 129 2.75 16.10 -4.98
C SER A 129 3.75 16.36 -6.10
N LYS A 130 4.59 15.39 -6.48
CA LYS A 130 5.48 15.49 -7.65
C LYS A 130 4.71 15.54 -8.97
N THR A 131 3.65 14.75 -9.10
CA THR A 131 2.81 14.72 -10.31
C THR A 131 2.03 16.02 -10.47
N ALA A 132 1.57 16.62 -9.37
CA ALA A 132 0.87 17.90 -9.37
C ALA A 132 1.74 19.12 -9.76
N GLN A 133 3.06 18.98 -9.77
CA GLN A 133 4.01 20.05 -10.13
C GLN A 133 4.43 20.03 -11.61
N ILE A 134 3.99 19.05 -12.39
CA ILE A 134 4.21 19.02 -13.85
C ILE A 134 2.96 19.62 -14.51
N PRO A 135 2.94 20.90 -14.90
CA PRO A 135 1.84 21.41 -15.70
C PRO A 135 1.79 20.63 -17.02
N GLU A 136 0.60 20.14 -17.39
CA GLU A 136 0.41 19.58 -18.72
C GLU A 136 0.92 20.59 -19.77
N PRO A 137 1.63 20.14 -20.82
CA PRO A 137 1.98 21.06 -21.90
C PRO A 137 0.67 21.63 -22.44
N PHE A 138 0.47 22.93 -22.24
CA PHE A 138 -0.68 23.66 -22.76
C PHE A 138 -0.86 23.30 -24.24
N PHE A 139 -1.88 22.50 -24.52
CA PHE A 139 -2.26 22.14 -25.87
C PHE A 139 -2.87 23.39 -26.50
N PHE A 140 -2.02 24.22 -27.11
CA PHE A 140 -2.50 25.28 -27.99
C PHE A 140 -3.18 24.61 -29.19
N PRO A 141 -4.45 24.90 -29.50
CA PRO A 141 -5.04 24.41 -30.73
C PRO A 141 -4.29 25.08 -31.88
N SER A 142 -3.62 24.29 -32.74
CA SER A 142 -2.93 24.81 -33.91
C SER A 142 -3.96 25.35 -34.90
N ILE A 143 -4.12 26.68 -34.94
CA ILE A 143 -4.85 27.35 -36.00
C ILE A 143 -3.85 27.75 -37.07
N TYR A 144 -3.31 26.80 -37.86
CA TYR A 144 -2.67 27.12 -39.14
C TYR A 144 -2.79 25.94 -40.09
N SER A 145 -3.76 26.03 -41.00
CA SER A 145 -3.64 25.43 -42.32
C SER A 145 -2.48 26.14 -43.02
N PHE A 146 -1.41 25.43 -43.39
CA PHE A 146 -0.50 25.93 -44.40
C PHE A 146 0.16 24.79 -45.18
N ASP A 147 0.07 24.99 -46.49
CA ASP A 147 0.50 24.22 -47.65
C ASP A 147 1.87 23.52 -47.51
N GLU A 148 1.97 22.30 -48.02
CA GLU A 148 3.24 21.55 -48.08
C GLU A 148 4.17 22.16 -49.12
N GLY A 149 5.29 22.74 -48.66
CA GLY A 149 6.32 23.30 -49.51
C GLY A 149 7.70 23.28 -48.87
N VAL A 150 8.47 22.23 -49.16
CA VAL A 150 9.90 22.27 -49.53
C VAL A 150 10.91 22.91 -48.52
N THR A 151 11.68 22.02 -47.89
CA THR A 151 13.13 22.08 -47.57
C THR A 151 13.70 22.92 -46.40
N ASN A 152 14.66 22.23 -45.75
CA ASN A 152 15.89 22.68 -45.08
C ASN A 152 15.90 22.98 -43.57
N ARG A 153 16.67 22.09 -42.90
CA ARG A 153 17.52 22.22 -41.70
C ARG A 153 17.49 23.57 -40.95
N THR A 154 17.28 23.48 -39.64
CA THR A 154 18.28 23.95 -38.64
C THR A 154 18.01 23.35 -37.26
N SER A 155 19.10 22.90 -36.65
CA SER A 155 19.28 22.51 -35.24
C SER A 155 19.11 23.69 -34.27
N CYS A 156 18.65 23.43 -33.04
CA CYS A 156 19.07 24.09 -31.78
C CYS A 156 18.48 23.30 -30.59
N SER A 157 19.27 22.49 -29.89
CA SER A 157 19.98 22.77 -28.62
C SER A 157 19.08 23.13 -27.43
N PHE A 158 18.97 22.17 -26.49
CA PHE A 158 18.41 22.29 -25.14
C PHE A 158 19.17 23.32 -24.30
N PRO A 159 18.49 24.15 -23.49
CA PRO A 159 19.15 24.88 -22.41
C PRO A 159 19.11 24.11 -21.09
N TYR A 160 20.27 24.17 -20.43
CA TYR A 160 20.59 23.71 -19.10
C TYR A 160 19.81 24.52 -18.04
N TRP A 161 19.50 23.84 -16.94
CA TRP A 161 18.83 24.34 -15.74
C TRP A 161 19.49 25.57 -15.11
N ARG A 162 18.67 26.49 -14.62
CA ARG A 162 18.96 27.32 -13.44
C ARG A 162 17.70 27.53 -12.62
#